data_AF-A0AAJ6ZWE1-F1
#
_entry.id   AF-A0AAJ6ZWE1-F1
#
_cell.length_a   1.000
_cell.length_b   1.000
_cell.length_c   1.000
_cell.angle_alpha   90.00
_cell.angle_beta   90.00
_cell.angle_gamma   90.00
#
_symmetry.space_group_name_H-M   'P 1'
#
loop_
_entity.id
_entity.type
_entity.pdbx_description
1 polymer ?
#
loop_
_entity_poly.entity_id
_entity_poly.type
_entity_poly.pdbx_seq_one_letter_code
_entity_poly.pdbx_strand_id
1 'polypeptide(L)'
;MKNKSVRLFSDYYNLQGKAFYFYTIEGTGIMRLVLREPVVWINVQFGTNNKNGTKILNFSINYNVQEFDVYLENISWPVNEILDKAGDQILAEHKQVIVEAVRNHLVPLINEHIKNIPPSELLQMIRQKLITN
;
A
#
# COMPACT_ATOMS: atom_id res chain seq x y z
N MET A 1 -0.36 25.28 1.02
CA MET A 1 -0.23 24.05 0.20
C MET A 1 -1.08 22.96 0.85
N LYS A 2 -1.82 22.14 0.07
CA LYS A 2 -2.57 21.01 0.65
C LYS A 2 -1.60 19.86 0.87
N ASN A 3 -1.25 19.57 2.12
CA ASN A 3 -0.44 18.40 2.46
C ASN A 3 -1.25 17.15 2.07
N LYS A 4 -0.74 16.35 1.13
CA LYS A 4 -1.37 15.09 0.73
C LYS A 4 -1.14 14.08 1.85
N SER A 5 -2.20 13.48 2.37
CA SER A 5 -2.10 12.43 3.40
C SER A 5 -2.98 11.24 3.06
N VAL A 6 -2.48 10.03 3.22
CA VAL A 6 -3.29 8.80 3.17
C VAL A 6 -3.46 8.30 4.59
N ARG A 7 -4.70 8.00 4.98
CA ARG A 7 -5.00 7.45 6.30
C ARG A 7 -5.45 6.00 6.15
N LEU A 8 -4.78 5.12 6.86
CA LEU A 8 -5.10 3.71 6.98
C LEU A 8 -5.68 3.49 8.38
N PHE A 9 -6.81 2.79 8.42
CA PHE A 9 -7.49 2.45 9.66
C PHE A 9 -7.67 0.95 9.71
N SER A 10 -7.42 0.36 10.88
CA SER A 10 -7.82 -1.00 11.18
C SER A 10 -8.66 -0.99 12.44
N ASP A 11 -9.85 -1.58 12.37
CA ASP A 11 -10.76 -1.75 13.51
C ASP A 11 -10.20 -2.73 14.55
N TYR A 12 -9.22 -3.55 14.13
CA TYR A 12 -8.53 -4.49 15.00
C TYR A 12 -7.06 -4.63 14.58
N TYR A 13 -6.14 -4.41 15.50
CA TYR A 13 -4.74 -4.81 15.41
C TYR A 13 -4.39 -5.70 16.60
N ASN A 14 -3.40 -6.56 16.40
CA ASN A 14 -2.76 -7.33 17.46
C ASN A 14 -1.25 -7.25 17.24
N LEU A 15 -0.54 -6.73 18.23
CA LEU A 15 0.91 -6.63 18.22
C LEU A 15 1.47 -7.43 19.39
N GLN A 16 2.38 -8.34 19.09
CA GLN A 16 3.11 -9.14 20.08
C GLN A 16 4.56 -9.24 19.63
N GLY A 17 5.49 -8.87 20.50
CA GLY A 17 6.90 -8.83 20.18
C GLY A 17 7.77 -8.44 21.37
N LYS A 18 9.06 -8.23 21.12
CA LYS A 18 10.02 -7.76 22.11
C LYS A 18 10.95 -6.74 21.49
N ALA A 19 11.15 -5.60 22.16
CA ALA A 19 12.25 -4.68 21.92
C ALA A 19 13.33 -4.88 22.97
N PHE A 20 14.59 -4.63 22.58
CA PHE A 20 15.75 -4.65 23.48
C PHE A 20 15.84 -5.85 24.44
N TYR A 21 15.59 -7.09 23.97
CA TYR A 21 15.62 -8.35 24.74
C TYR A 21 14.66 -8.48 25.94
N PHE A 22 14.34 -7.41 26.67
CA PHE A 22 13.58 -7.41 27.93
C PHE A 22 12.26 -6.61 27.85
N TYR A 23 12.06 -5.80 26.81
CA TYR A 23 10.86 -4.99 26.69
C TYR A 23 9.81 -5.69 25.84
N THR A 24 8.80 -6.27 26.47
CA THR A 24 7.67 -6.86 25.75
C THR A 24 6.83 -5.78 25.10
N ILE A 25 6.56 -5.94 23.80
CA ILE A 25 5.66 -5.09 23.02
C ILE A 25 4.37 -5.90 22.83
N GLU A 26 3.32 -5.52 23.55
CA GLU A 26 2.01 -6.14 23.45
C GLU A 26 0.93 -5.06 23.38
N GLY A 27 -0.06 -5.25 22.51
CA GLY A 27 -1.18 -4.33 22.37
C GLY A 27 -2.24 -4.86 21.41
N THR A 28 -3.50 -4.57 21.71
CA THR A 28 -4.65 -4.89 20.85
C THR A 28 -5.66 -3.75 20.87
N GLY A 29 -6.31 -3.49 19.73
CA GLY A 29 -7.31 -2.43 19.65
C GLY A 29 -7.40 -1.83 18.25
N ILE A 30 -7.73 -0.54 18.16
CA ILE A 30 -7.80 0.19 16.90
C ILE A 30 -6.41 0.70 16.50
N MET A 31 -6.07 0.55 15.22
CA MET A 31 -4.89 1.17 14.62
C MET A 31 -5.33 2.30 13.70
N ARG A 32 -4.65 3.45 13.82
CA ARG A 32 -4.71 4.54 12.86
C ARG A 32 -3.30 4.89 12.41
N LEU A 33 -3.13 4.98 11.11
CA LEU A 33 -1.84 5.18 10.48
C LEU A 33 -1.98 6.28 9.42
N VAL A 34 -1.14 7.30 9.50
CA VAL A 34 -1.19 8.45 8.60
C VAL A 34 0.12 8.54 7.83
N LEU A 35 0.03 8.32 6.52
CA LEU A 35 1.12 8.54 5.58
C LEU A 35 1.10 10.00 5.14
N ARG A 36 2.16 10.76 5.41
CA ARG A 36 2.27 12.15 4.95
C ARG A 36 3.13 12.23 3.71
N GLU A 37 2.61 12.98 2.74
CA GLU A 37 3.20 13.20 1.43
C GLU A 37 3.62 11.92 0.70
N PRO A 38 2.75 10.90 0.63
CA PRO A 38 3.11 9.66 -0.03
C PRO A 38 3.29 9.91 -1.54
N VAL A 39 4.45 9.51 -2.05
CA VAL A 39 4.72 9.46 -3.49
C VAL A 39 4.65 8.00 -3.90
N VAL A 40 3.73 7.67 -4.80
CA VAL A 40 3.51 6.30 -5.27
C VAL A 40 3.71 6.27 -6.79
N TRP A 41 4.59 5.37 -7.23
CA TRP A 41 4.83 5.06 -8.63
C TRP A 41 4.33 3.65 -8.91
N ILE A 42 3.42 3.52 -9.87
CA ILE A 42 2.88 2.24 -10.29
C ILE A 42 3.31 2.01 -11.74
N ASN A 43 4.02 0.92 -11.99
CA ASN A 43 4.28 0.46 -13.35
C ASN A 43 3.47 -0.80 -13.62
N VAL A 44 2.65 -0.74 -14.67
CA VAL A 44 1.83 -1.86 -15.12
C VAL A 44 2.18 -2.16 -16.57
N GLN A 45 2.51 -3.42 -16.85
CA GLN A 45 2.67 -3.93 -18.19
C GLN A 45 1.45 -4.76 -18.55
N PHE A 46 0.77 -4.37 -19.62
CA PHE A 46 -0.37 -5.11 -20.16
C PHE A 46 0.08 -6.06 -21.28
N GLY A 47 -0.68 -7.13 -21.47
CA GLY A 47 -0.56 -8.05 -22.59
C GLY A 47 -1.90 -8.70 -22.91
N THR A 48 -1.90 -9.62 -23.87
CA THR A 48 -3.12 -10.29 -24.32
C THR A 48 -3.29 -11.64 -23.63
N ASN A 49 -4.53 -11.99 -23.27
CA ASN A 49 -4.91 -13.32 -22.80
C ASN A 49 -5.32 -14.22 -23.98
N ASN A 50 -5.63 -15.49 -23.70
CA ASN A 50 -5.95 -16.50 -24.73
C ASN A 50 -7.29 -16.25 -25.46
N LYS A 51 -8.08 -15.25 -25.03
CA LYS A 51 -9.38 -14.87 -25.59
C LYS A 51 -9.36 -13.48 -26.24
N ASN A 52 -8.18 -13.00 -26.65
CA ASN A 52 -7.95 -11.65 -27.19
C ASN A 52 -8.28 -10.48 -26.25
N GLY A 53 -8.59 -10.75 -24.98
CA GLY A 53 -8.75 -9.69 -23.98
C GLY A 53 -7.44 -9.35 -23.29
N THR A 54 -7.46 -8.35 -22.41
CA THR A 54 -6.25 -7.85 -21.77
C THR A 54 -5.95 -8.61 -20.46
N LYS A 55 -4.67 -8.69 -20.10
CA LYS A 55 -4.18 -9.12 -18.80
C LYS A 55 -2.97 -8.29 -18.37
N ILE A 56 -2.73 -8.20 -17.08
CA ILE A 56 -1.50 -7.69 -16.49
C ILE A 56 -0.42 -8.78 -16.61
N LEU A 57 0.70 -8.44 -17.24
CA LEU A 57 1.91 -9.27 -17.31
C LEU A 57 2.85 -8.97 -16.15
N ASN A 58 3.07 -7.68 -15.89
CA ASN A 58 3.94 -7.22 -14.83
C ASN A 58 3.26 -6.09 -14.07
N PHE A 59 3.46 -6.09 -12.76
CA PHE A 59 2.94 -5.08 -11.85
C PHE A 59 3.99 -4.81 -10.80
N SER A 60 4.42 -3.55 -10.72
CA SER A 60 5.32 -3.09 -9.66
C SER A 60 4.79 -1.80 -9.08
N ILE A 61 4.88 -1.71 -7.75
CA ILE A 61 4.61 -0.49 -7.00
C ILE A 61 5.91 -0.12 -6.32
N ASN A 62 6.30 1.13 -6.48
CA ASN A 62 7.24 1.78 -5.61
C ASN A 62 6.52 2.89 -4.87
N TYR A 63 6.86 3.05 -3.61
CA TYR A 63 6.38 4.17 -2.83
C TYR A 63 7.53 4.77 -2.01
N ASN A 64 7.38 6.05 -1.70
CA ASN A 64 8.17 6.79 -0.74
C ASN A 64 7.21 7.56 0.18
N VAL A 65 7.47 7.56 1.48
CA VAL A 65 6.69 8.28 2.47
C VAL A 65 7.68 9.10 3.29
N GLN A 66 7.43 10.40 3.44
CA GLN A 66 8.36 11.29 4.13
C GLN A 66 8.14 11.31 5.64
N GLU A 67 6.88 11.21 6.05
CA GLU A 67 6.48 11.27 7.46
C GLU A 67 5.37 10.28 7.73
N PHE A 68 5.34 9.79 8.96
CA PHE A 68 4.45 8.74 9.39
C PHE A 68 3.95 9.03 10.80
N ASP A 69 2.64 9.04 10.99
CA ASP A 69 2.05 9.07 12.33
C ASP A 69 1.39 7.72 12.60
N VAL A 70 1.78 7.04 13.68
CA VAL A 70 1.13 5.79 14.12
C VAL A 70 0.41 6.01 15.44
N TYR A 71 -0.84 5.61 15.48
CA TYR A 71 -1.61 5.50 16.70
C TYR A 71 -2.09 4.06 16.87
N LEU A 72 -1.63 3.42 17.93
CA LEU A 72 -2.08 2.10 18.36
C LEU A 72 -2.79 2.24 19.71
N GLU A 73 -4.06 1.86 19.75
CA GLU A 73 -4.83 1.83 20.99
C GLU A 73 -4.32 0.76 21.95
N ASN A 74 -4.28 1.01 23.26
CA ASN A 74 -3.81 0.06 24.29
C ASN A 74 -2.35 -0.39 24.14
N ILE A 75 -1.49 0.46 23.58
CA ILE A 75 -0.04 0.24 23.58
C ILE A 75 0.66 1.15 24.59
N SER A 76 1.81 0.70 25.11
CA SER A 76 2.61 1.51 26.03
C SER A 76 3.20 2.73 25.32
N TRP A 77 3.25 3.87 26.04
CA TRP A 77 3.78 5.15 25.52
C TRP A 77 5.17 5.05 24.85
N PRO A 78 6.15 4.28 25.38
CA PRO A 78 7.46 4.14 24.73
C PRO A 78 7.39 3.51 23.33
N VAL A 79 6.40 2.66 23.06
CA VAL A 79 6.25 2.03 21.75
C VAL A 79 5.73 3.02 20.72
N ASN A 80 4.82 3.93 21.12
CA ASN A 80 4.38 5.01 20.23
C ASN A 80 5.56 5.90 19.82
N GLU A 81 6.44 6.28 20.75
CA GLU A 81 7.65 7.05 20.40
C GLU A 81 8.58 6.30 19.44
N ILE A 82 8.74 4.99 19.63
CA ILE A 82 9.58 4.16 18.74
C ILE A 82 8.96 4.09 17.34
N LEU A 83 7.64 3.90 17.25
CA LEU A 83 6.93 3.83 15.97
C LEU A 83 6.94 5.16 15.22
N ASP A 84 6.83 6.28 15.92
CA ASP A 84 6.94 7.62 15.32
C ASP A 84 8.37 7.90 14.83
N LYS A 85 9.41 7.43 15.54
CA LYS A 85 10.82 7.66 15.19
C LYS A 85 11.39 6.67 14.16
N ALA A 86 10.88 5.45 14.11
CA ALA A 86 11.40 4.36 13.26
C ALA A 86 10.38 3.89 12.20
N GLY A 87 9.23 4.54 12.09
CA GLY A 87 8.15 4.12 11.19
C GLY A 87 8.57 4.08 9.72
N ASP A 88 9.40 5.03 9.29
CA ASP A 88 10.01 5.08 7.96
C ASP A 88 10.93 3.88 7.71
N GLN A 89 11.77 3.52 8.68
CA GLN A 89 12.64 2.35 8.60
C GLN A 89 11.84 1.05 8.60
N ILE A 90 10.83 0.93 9.47
CA ILE A 90 9.96 -0.26 9.55
C ILE A 90 9.27 -0.49 8.21
N LEU A 91 8.73 0.56 7.59
CA LEU A 91 8.15 0.47 6.24
C LEU A 91 9.19 0.06 5.19
N ALA A 92 10.39 0.64 5.24
CA ALA A 92 11.44 0.33 4.29
C ALA A 92 11.82 -1.16 4.37
N GLU A 93 11.95 -1.69 5.58
CA GLU A 93 12.21 -3.11 5.85
C GLU A 93 11.08 -4.02 5.36
N HIS A 94 9.82 -3.60 5.53
CA HIS A 94 8.64 -4.37 5.13
C HIS A 94 8.12 -4.01 3.72
N LYS A 95 8.89 -3.22 2.96
CA LYS A 95 8.44 -2.67 1.67
C LYS A 95 8.03 -3.76 0.70
N GLN A 96 8.82 -4.82 0.58
CA GLN A 96 8.51 -5.94 -0.31
C GLN A 96 7.23 -6.65 0.10
N VAL A 97 7.02 -6.91 1.40
CA VAL A 97 5.81 -7.56 1.92
C VAL A 97 4.57 -6.72 1.60
N ILE A 98 4.64 -5.41 1.81
CA ILE A 98 3.54 -4.49 1.49
C ILE A 98 3.25 -4.49 -0.02
N VAL A 99 4.29 -4.38 -0.85
CA VAL A 99 4.14 -4.38 -2.32
C VAL A 99 3.55 -5.70 -2.82
N GLU A 100 3.99 -6.83 -2.27
CA GLU A 100 3.45 -8.15 -2.62
C GLU A 100 2.00 -8.31 -2.19
N ALA A 101 1.64 -7.90 -0.96
CA ALA A 101 0.26 -7.95 -0.48
C ALA A 101 -0.66 -7.12 -1.39
N VAL A 102 -0.26 -5.90 -1.74
CA VAL A 102 -1.02 -5.03 -2.64
C VAL A 102 -1.12 -5.66 -4.05
N ARG A 103 -0.02 -6.21 -4.58
CA ARG A 103 -0.01 -6.88 -5.88
C ARG A 103 -0.96 -8.08 -5.89
N ASN A 104 -0.88 -8.93 -4.87
CA ASN A 104 -1.68 -10.15 -4.76
C ASN A 104 -3.18 -9.86 -4.64
N HIS A 105 -3.54 -8.70 -4.09
CA HIS A 105 -4.94 -8.28 -4.00
C HIS A 105 -5.43 -7.55 -5.25
N LEU A 106 -4.66 -6.59 -5.78
CA LEU A 106 -5.10 -5.72 -6.87
C LEU A 106 -5.03 -6.40 -8.25
N VAL A 107 -3.97 -7.15 -8.55
CA VAL A 107 -3.77 -7.72 -9.89
C VAL A 107 -4.92 -8.66 -10.29
N PRO A 108 -5.42 -9.57 -9.43
CA PRO A 108 -6.56 -10.41 -9.77
C PRO A 108 -7.83 -9.60 -10.06
N LEU A 109 -8.12 -8.58 -9.24
CA LEU A 109 -9.29 -7.72 -9.41
C LEU A 109 -9.24 -6.95 -10.73
N ILE A 110 -8.08 -6.36 -11.06
CA ILE A 110 -7.90 -5.64 -12.31
C ILE A 110 -8.00 -6.59 -13.50
N ASN A 111 -7.32 -7.75 -13.44
CA ASN A 111 -7.40 -8.76 -14.49
C ASN A 111 -8.83 -9.21 -14.75
N GLU A 112 -9.61 -9.44 -13.69
CA GLU A 112 -11.01 -9.83 -13.82
C GLU A 112 -11.84 -8.75 -14.52
N HIS A 113 -11.56 -7.48 -14.27
CA HIS A 113 -12.25 -6.36 -14.90
C HIS A 113 -11.88 -6.16 -16.37
N ILE A 114 -10.61 -6.37 -16.74
CA ILE A 114 -10.11 -6.10 -18.11
C ILE A 114 -10.05 -7.33 -19.02
N LYS A 115 -10.35 -8.53 -18.51
CA LYS A 115 -10.16 -9.80 -19.24
C LYS A 115 -10.94 -9.92 -20.56
N ASN A 116 -12.01 -9.15 -20.73
CA ASN A 116 -12.84 -9.16 -21.94
C ASN A 116 -12.60 -7.91 -22.81
N ILE A 117 -11.73 -6.99 -22.38
CA ILE A 117 -11.44 -5.74 -23.08
C ILE A 117 -10.21 -5.98 -23.98
N PRO A 118 -10.31 -5.80 -25.31
CA PRO A 118 -9.17 -5.86 -26.19
C PRO A 118 -8.11 -4.78 -25.87
N PRO A 119 -6.81 -5.05 -26.09
CA PRO A 119 -5.76 -4.08 -25.78
C PRO A 119 -5.94 -2.69 -26.45
N SER A 120 -6.45 -2.66 -27.68
CA SER A 120 -6.72 -1.42 -28.41
C SER A 120 -7.80 -0.57 -27.73
N GLU A 121 -8.86 -1.20 -27.23
CA GLU A 121 -9.95 -0.54 -26.52
C GLU A 121 -9.47 -0.01 -25.17
N LEU A 122 -8.69 -0.81 -24.42
CA LEU A 122 -8.11 -0.38 -23.15
C LEU A 122 -7.20 0.86 -23.34
N LEU A 123 -6.38 0.87 -24.39
CA LEU A 123 -5.53 2.03 -24.71
C LEU A 123 -6.35 3.29 -25.03
N GLN A 124 -7.48 3.15 -25.74
CA GLN A 124 -8.38 4.27 -25.99
C GLN A 124 -9.00 4.80 -24.71
N MET A 125 -9.47 3.93 -23.81
CA MET A 125 -10.02 4.31 -22.51
C MET A 125 -9.00 5.07 -21.65
N ILE A 126 -7.75 4.60 -21.60
CA ILE A 126 -6.67 5.29 -20.87
C ILE A 126 -6.40 6.67 -21.48
N ARG A 127 -6.28 6.74 -22.81
CA ARG A 127 -6.00 8.00 -23.51
C ARG A 127 -7.09 9.04 -23.28
N GLN A 128 -8.36 8.65 -23.32
CA GLN A 128 -9.48 9.55 -23.05
C GLN A 128 -9.41 10.13 -21.63
N LYS A 129 -9.10 9.30 -20.62
CA LYS A 129 -8.97 9.77 -19.22
C LYS A 129 -7.78 10.71 -18.99
N LEU A 130 -6.70 10.57 -19.75
CA LEU A 130 -5.52 11.43 -19.63
C LEU A 130 -5.70 12.82 -20.28
N ILE A 131 -6.64 12.94 -21.22
CA ILE A 131 -6.93 14.22 -21.90
C ILE A 131 -7.99 15.03 -21.14
N THR A 132 -8.80 14.36 -20.30
CA THR A 132 -9.93 14.96 -19.58
C THR A 132 -9.62 15.33 -18.13
N ASN A 133 -8.41 15.05 -17.64
CA ASN A 133 -7.87 15.48 -16.34
C ASN A 133 -6.64 16.36 -16.57
#